data_AF-A0A914GK46-F1
#
_entry.id   AF-A0A914GK46-F1
#
_cell.length_a   1.000
_cell.length_b   1.000
_cell.length_c   1.000
_cell.angle_alpha   90.00
_cell.angle_beta   90.00
_cell.angle_gamma   90.00
#
_symmetry.space_group_name_H-M   'P 1'
#
loop_
_entity.id
_entity.type
_entity.pdbx_description
1 polymer ?
#
loop_
_entity_poly.entity_id
_entity_poly.type
_entity_poly.pdbx_seq_one_letter_code
_entity_poly.pdbx_strand_id
1 'polypeptide(L)'
;MGTRNEIYKRRQQYFSQSLPANGTTPLEENDNNEEFADANDEMICNSSLNLLDTINETKIALELFLNNEFELAEERMACLADQSMYHALGYSTILFIKAMMTCDRGDMEKAMDSSQISAKVIEKFRPKYSITDSLYRFGGSHKPLTDSEIHAELCYAESLMFRAVLTFFYDETFASLVKGALKIRSCYQSFKYGQKYLFKEQKINCDMQILENAREYF
;
A
#
# COMPACT_ATOMS: atom_id res chain seq x y z
N MET A 1 -19.95 34.49 -2.17
CA MET A 1 -19.49 33.84 -3.42
C MET A 1 -18.41 34.71 -4.05
N GLY A 2 -17.15 34.52 -3.63
CA GLY A 2 -16.00 35.09 -4.32
C GLY A 2 -15.56 34.10 -5.40
N THR A 3 -15.58 34.52 -6.66
CA THR A 3 -15.26 33.67 -7.81
C THR A 3 -13.76 33.36 -7.82
N ARG A 4 -13.39 32.12 -8.21
CA ARG A 4 -12.00 31.61 -8.32
C ARG A 4 -11.03 32.60 -8.99
N ASN A 5 -11.52 33.47 -9.87
CA ASN A 5 -10.74 34.55 -10.50
C ASN A 5 -10.15 35.60 -9.54
N GLU A 6 -10.76 35.84 -8.38
CA GLU A 6 -10.22 36.78 -7.38
C GLU A 6 -8.98 36.21 -6.68
N ILE A 7 -8.94 34.89 -6.49
CA ILE A 7 -7.83 34.18 -5.85
C ILE A 7 -6.62 34.18 -6.79
N TYR A 8 -6.84 33.98 -8.10
CA TYR A 8 -5.77 34.08 -9.10
C TYR A 8 -5.22 35.50 -9.23
N LYS A 9 -6.08 36.53 -9.17
CA LYS A 9 -5.63 37.93 -9.20
C LYS A 9 -4.83 38.31 -7.95
N ARG A 10 -5.22 37.85 -6.75
CA ARG A 10 -4.41 38.07 -5.54
C ARG A 10 -3.05 37.37 -5.62
N ARG A 11 -3.00 36.14 -6.14
CA ARG A 11 -1.73 35.40 -6.29
C ARG A 11 -0.75 36.09 -7.26
N GLN A 12 -1.25 36.68 -8.35
CA GLN A 12 -0.44 37.49 -9.28
C GLN A 12 0.05 38.81 -8.65
N GLN A 13 -0.76 39.41 -7.77
CA GLN A 13 -0.40 40.64 -7.06
C GLN A 13 0.71 40.41 -6.01
N TYR A 14 0.71 39.26 -5.32
CA TYR A 14 1.80 38.88 -4.42
C TYR A 14 3.11 38.58 -5.18
N PHE A 15 3.01 37.99 -6.37
CA PHE A 15 4.17 37.66 -7.21
C PHE A 15 4.83 38.89 -7.86
N SER A 16 4.09 39.99 -8.03
CA SER A 16 4.60 41.25 -8.60
C SER A 16 5.17 42.21 -7.55
N GLN A 17 4.89 41.99 -6.26
CA GLN A 17 5.45 42.79 -5.16
C GLN A 17 6.79 42.27 -4.63
N SER A 18 7.23 41.08 -5.05
CA SER A 18 8.46 40.43 -4.58
C SER A 18 9.68 40.63 -5.48
N LEU A 19 9.63 41.52 -6.48
CA LEU A 19 10.78 41.86 -7.32
C LEU A 19 11.29 43.27 -7.00
N PRO A 20 12.46 43.44 -6.35
CA PRO A 20 13.10 44.74 -6.30
C PRO A 20 13.70 45.07 -7.68
N ALA A 21 13.30 46.21 -8.24
CA ALA A 21 13.84 46.76 -9.47
C ALA A 21 15.18 47.49 -9.21
N ASN A 22 16.24 46.97 -9.84
CA ASN A 22 17.52 47.59 -10.25
C ASN A 22 18.22 48.65 -9.36
N GLY A 23 19.49 48.39 -9.03
CA GLY A 23 20.45 49.41 -8.60
C GLY A 23 21.89 48.90 -8.54
N THR A 24 22.70 49.29 -9.52
CA THR A 24 24.15 49.07 -9.58
C THR A 24 24.88 50.17 -8.80
N THR A 25 25.76 49.83 -7.85
CA THR A 25 27.10 50.44 -7.56
C THR A 25 27.74 49.74 -6.34
N PRO A 26 29.10 49.72 -6.23
CA PRO A 26 29.85 48.61 -5.62
C PRO A 26 30.53 48.96 -4.28
N LEU A 27 31.16 47.92 -3.69
CA LEU A 27 32.12 47.92 -2.56
C LEU A 27 31.44 47.82 -1.19
N GLU A 28 31.72 46.87 -0.29
CA GLU A 28 32.98 46.18 0.03
C GLU A 28 32.69 44.87 0.78
N GLU A 29 33.65 43.96 0.69
CA GLU A 29 33.66 42.57 1.13
C GLU A 29 33.32 42.36 2.61
N ASN A 30 32.41 41.42 2.88
CA ASN A 30 32.58 40.54 4.03
C ASN A 30 32.00 39.16 3.69
N ASP A 31 32.93 38.26 3.41
CA ASP A 31 32.76 36.84 3.13
C ASP A 31 32.07 36.13 4.30
N ASN A 32 30.76 36.00 4.21
CA ASN A 32 30.02 34.91 4.84
C ASN A 32 29.21 34.25 3.72
N ASN A 33 29.89 33.40 2.93
CA ASN A 33 29.24 32.45 2.05
C ASN A 33 28.42 31.44 2.87
N GLU A 34 27.26 31.86 3.38
CA GLU A 34 26.17 30.92 3.64
C GLU A 34 25.58 30.55 2.29
N GLU A 35 26.19 29.53 1.69
CA GLU A 35 25.60 28.74 0.62
C GLU A 35 24.20 28.33 1.09
N PHE A 36 23.16 28.98 0.54
CA PHE A 36 21.78 28.55 0.73
C PHE A 36 21.67 27.17 0.09
N ALA A 37 21.88 26.14 0.91
CA ALA A 37 21.58 24.77 0.55
C ALA A 37 20.09 24.70 0.23
N ASP A 38 19.75 24.55 -1.06
CA ASP A 38 18.42 24.14 -1.48
C ASP A 38 18.09 22.88 -0.68
N ALA A 39 16.99 22.94 0.06
CA ALA A 39 16.57 21.85 0.93
C ALA A 39 16.50 20.56 0.09
N ASN A 40 17.36 19.62 0.47
CA ASN A 40 17.52 18.27 -0.07
C ASN A 40 16.16 17.69 -0.53
N ASP A 41 16.11 17.11 -1.73
CA ASP A 41 15.03 16.20 -2.14
C ASP A 41 14.84 15.17 -1.01
N GLU A 42 13.80 15.34 -0.19
CA GLU A 42 13.43 14.33 0.79
C GLU A 42 13.05 13.08 -0.01
N MET A 43 13.84 12.03 0.13
CA MET A 43 13.64 10.77 -0.57
C MET A 43 12.24 10.23 -0.25
N ILE A 44 11.28 10.46 -1.16
CA ILE A 44 9.85 10.17 -0.98
C ILE A 44 9.60 8.67 -0.80
N CYS A 45 10.50 7.83 -1.33
CA CYS A 45 10.37 6.37 -1.37
C CYS A 45 11.68 5.69 -0.95
N ASN A 46 11.62 4.79 0.03
CA ASN A 46 12.70 3.84 0.32
C ASN A 46 12.75 2.74 -0.74
N SER A 47 13.87 2.64 -1.47
CA SER A 47 14.05 1.64 -2.55
C SER A 47 14.23 0.19 -2.07
N SER A 48 14.21 -0.05 -0.74
CA SER A 48 14.33 -1.40 -0.19
C SER A 48 13.09 -2.25 -0.51
N LEU A 49 13.32 -3.43 -1.06
CA LEU A 49 12.28 -4.44 -1.32
C LEU A 49 12.19 -5.51 -0.22
N ASN A 50 12.89 -5.31 0.91
CA ASN A 50 12.76 -6.21 2.06
C ASN A 50 11.35 -6.12 2.65
N LEU A 51 10.78 -7.28 3.01
CA LEU A 51 9.39 -7.37 3.50
C LEU A 51 9.11 -6.39 4.66
N LEU A 52 9.95 -6.38 5.68
CA LEU A 52 9.77 -5.51 6.86
C LEU A 52 9.88 -4.03 6.51
N ASP A 53 10.79 -3.66 5.61
CA ASP A 53 10.94 -2.28 5.16
C ASP A 53 9.67 -1.84 4.41
N THR A 54 9.19 -2.68 3.48
CA THR A 54 7.96 -2.36 2.72
C THR A 54 6.73 -2.25 3.62
N ILE A 55 6.65 -3.04 4.70
CA ILE A 55 5.60 -2.91 5.72
C ILE A 55 5.71 -1.58 6.46
N ASN A 56 6.92 -1.18 6.84
CA ASN A 56 7.14 0.09 7.54
C ASN A 56 6.82 1.28 6.62
N GLU A 57 7.18 1.22 5.34
CA GLU A 57 6.79 2.24 4.35
C GLU A 57 5.26 2.36 4.22
N THR A 58 4.54 1.23 4.17
CA THR A 58 3.07 1.25 4.14
C THR A 58 2.47 1.84 5.41
N LYS A 59 3.09 1.65 6.59
CA LYS A 59 2.64 2.31 7.84
C LYS A 59 2.80 3.82 7.76
N ILE A 60 3.94 4.30 7.27
CA ILE A 60 4.17 5.74 7.08
C ILE A 60 3.14 6.31 6.11
N ALA A 61 2.89 5.65 4.98
CA ALA A 61 1.86 6.08 4.04
C ALA A 61 0.44 6.06 4.64
N LEU A 62 0.14 5.11 5.52
CA LEU A 62 -1.13 5.08 6.25
C LEU A 62 -1.24 6.27 7.21
N GLU A 63 -0.16 6.64 7.91
CA GLU A 63 -0.14 7.83 8.78
C GLU A 63 -0.37 9.12 7.98
N LEU A 64 0.30 9.28 6.83
CA LEU A 64 0.06 10.39 5.90
C LEU A 64 -1.41 10.43 5.45
N PHE A 65 -1.95 9.27 5.05
CA PHE A 65 -3.34 9.15 4.64
C PHE A 65 -4.32 9.57 5.75
N LEU A 66 -4.09 9.12 6.99
CA LEU A 66 -4.93 9.45 8.15
C LEU A 66 -4.79 10.91 8.59
N ASN A 67 -3.66 11.55 8.29
CA ASN A 67 -3.45 12.99 8.47
C ASN A 67 -4.04 13.83 7.32
N ASN A 68 -4.79 13.21 6.40
CA ASN A 68 -5.37 13.82 5.20
C ASN A 68 -4.35 14.29 4.16
N GLU A 69 -3.12 13.79 4.22
CA GLU A 69 -2.08 14.01 3.21
C GLU A 69 -2.18 12.92 2.13
N PHE A 70 -3.35 12.86 1.48
CA PHE A 70 -3.71 11.78 0.56
C PHE A 70 -2.77 11.68 -0.64
N GLU A 71 -2.37 12.82 -1.21
CA GLU A 71 -1.48 12.89 -2.36
C GLU A 71 -0.08 12.35 -2.03
N LEU A 72 0.47 12.70 -0.86
CA LEU A 72 1.78 12.21 -0.41
C LEU A 72 1.74 10.71 -0.12
N ALA A 73 0.67 10.23 0.52
CA ALA A 73 0.47 8.81 0.75
C ALA A 73 0.39 8.03 -0.57
N GLU A 74 -0.34 8.57 -1.55
CA GLU A 74 -0.49 7.98 -2.88
C GLU A 74 0.84 7.91 -3.62
N GLU A 75 1.59 9.02 -3.68
CA GLU A 75 2.90 9.10 -4.33
C GLU A 75 3.89 8.12 -3.70
N ARG A 76 3.97 8.09 -2.37
CA ARG A 76 4.86 7.17 -1.64
C ARG A 76 4.58 5.70 -1.96
N MET A 77 3.31 5.32 -2.10
CA MET A 77 2.95 3.95 -2.46
C MET A 77 3.13 3.66 -3.96
N ALA A 78 2.94 4.66 -4.83
CA ALA A 78 3.07 4.51 -6.27
C ALA A 78 4.50 4.14 -6.71
N CYS A 79 5.52 4.65 -6.02
CA CYS A 79 6.93 4.49 -6.42
C CYS A 79 7.37 3.03 -6.63
N LEU A 80 6.85 2.09 -5.83
CA LEU A 80 7.22 0.67 -5.89
C LEU A 80 6.01 -0.26 -6.05
N ALA A 81 4.88 0.28 -6.53
CA ALA A 81 3.62 -0.45 -6.66
C ALA A 81 3.70 -1.63 -7.65
N ASP A 82 4.66 -1.64 -8.57
CA ASP A 82 4.89 -2.72 -9.54
C ASP A 82 5.86 -3.80 -9.04
N GLN A 83 6.61 -3.50 -7.96
CA GLN A 83 7.74 -4.30 -7.47
C GLN A 83 7.52 -4.91 -6.09
N SER A 84 6.75 -4.28 -5.19
CA SER A 84 6.52 -4.75 -3.82
C SER A 84 5.05 -5.05 -3.56
N MET A 85 4.77 -6.20 -2.91
CA MET A 85 3.39 -6.61 -2.57
C MET A 85 2.66 -5.59 -1.70
N TYR A 86 3.39 -4.93 -0.79
CA TYR A 86 2.84 -3.97 0.18
C TYR A 86 2.60 -2.60 -0.45
N HIS A 87 3.51 -2.13 -1.30
CA HIS A 87 3.29 -0.89 -2.07
C HIS A 87 2.16 -1.05 -3.08
N ALA A 88 2.11 -2.19 -3.77
CA ALA A 88 1.03 -2.52 -4.70
C ALA A 88 -0.34 -2.52 -4.01
N LEU A 89 -0.42 -3.16 -2.85
CA LEU A 89 -1.64 -3.21 -2.05
C LEU A 89 -1.99 -1.84 -1.50
N GLY A 90 -1.03 -1.14 -0.87
CA GLY A 90 -1.22 0.18 -0.28
C GLY A 90 -1.72 1.21 -1.29
N TYR A 91 -1.10 1.27 -2.47
CA TYR A 91 -1.55 2.12 -3.57
C TYR A 91 -2.99 1.79 -4.00
N SER A 92 -3.30 0.50 -4.16
CA SER A 92 -4.66 0.05 -4.48
C SER A 92 -5.67 0.40 -3.37
N THR A 93 -5.29 0.35 -2.09
CA THR A 93 -6.14 0.70 -0.96
C THR A 93 -6.47 2.19 -0.97
N ILE A 94 -5.48 3.05 -1.21
CA ILE A 94 -5.67 4.51 -1.27
C ILE A 94 -6.67 4.86 -2.38
N LEU A 95 -6.46 4.32 -3.59
CA LEU A 95 -7.38 4.56 -4.71
C LEU A 95 -8.77 3.98 -4.44
N PHE A 96 -8.86 2.81 -3.80
CA PHE A 96 -10.13 2.23 -3.38
C PHE A 96 -10.89 3.16 -2.43
N ILE A 97 -10.24 3.67 -1.39
CA ILE A 97 -10.92 4.57 -0.43
C ILE A 97 -11.32 5.88 -1.13
N LYS A 98 -10.46 6.47 -1.97
CA LYS A 98 -10.80 7.66 -2.76
C LYS A 98 -12.05 7.42 -3.61
N ALA A 99 -12.10 6.32 -4.36
CA ALA A 99 -13.26 5.97 -5.18
C ALA A 99 -14.54 5.75 -4.36
N MET A 100 -14.44 5.14 -3.18
CA MET A 100 -15.57 4.94 -2.28
C MET A 100 -16.06 6.25 -1.64
N MET A 101 -15.17 7.23 -1.44
CA MET A 101 -15.52 8.54 -0.90
C MET A 101 -16.12 9.47 -1.94
N THR A 102 -15.58 9.48 -3.16
CA THR A 102 -16.08 10.34 -4.24
C THR A 102 -17.33 9.76 -4.90
N CYS A 103 -17.47 8.43 -4.87
CA CYS A 103 -18.48 7.69 -5.62
C CYS A 103 -18.50 8.06 -7.13
N ASP A 104 -17.38 8.56 -7.66
CA ASP A 104 -17.26 8.90 -9.07
C ASP A 104 -16.90 7.67 -9.89
N ARG A 105 -17.55 7.51 -11.05
CA ARG A 105 -17.31 6.32 -11.91
C ARG A 105 -15.88 6.24 -12.42
N GLY A 106 -15.26 7.38 -12.74
CA GLY A 106 -13.88 7.42 -13.20
C GLY A 106 -12.90 7.00 -12.10
N ASP A 107 -13.16 7.41 -10.86
CA ASP A 107 -12.35 6.97 -9.71
C ASP A 107 -12.56 5.49 -9.39
N MET A 108 -13.79 4.98 -9.49
CA MET A 108 -14.08 3.54 -9.34
C MET A 108 -13.37 2.69 -10.41
N GLU A 109 -13.35 3.13 -11.66
CA GLU A 109 -12.64 2.43 -12.75
C GLU A 109 -11.13 2.38 -12.48
N LYS A 110 -10.51 3.52 -12.12
CA LYS A 110 -9.10 3.57 -11.74
C LYS A 110 -8.77 2.65 -10.56
N ALA A 111 -9.62 2.65 -9.52
CA ALA A 111 -9.44 1.78 -8.37
C ALA A 111 -9.57 0.29 -8.76
N MET A 112 -10.49 -0.02 -9.69
CA MET A 112 -10.67 -1.39 -10.19
C MET A 112 -9.45 -1.88 -10.97
N ASP A 113 -8.90 -1.05 -11.85
CA ASP A 113 -7.67 -1.33 -12.59
C ASP A 113 -6.47 -1.50 -11.64
N SER A 114 -6.30 -0.58 -10.70
CA SER A 114 -5.25 -0.67 -9.68
C SER A 114 -5.36 -1.95 -8.86
N SER A 115 -6.57 -2.35 -8.45
CA SER A 115 -6.80 -3.61 -7.72
C SER A 115 -6.45 -4.86 -8.54
N GLN A 116 -6.58 -4.80 -9.87
CA GLN A 116 -6.18 -5.88 -10.75
C GLN A 116 -4.66 -5.93 -10.94
N ILE A 117 -4.02 -4.76 -11.06
CA ILE A 117 -2.56 -4.66 -11.17
C ILE A 117 -1.92 -5.16 -9.87
N SER A 118 -2.41 -4.71 -8.72
CA SER A 118 -1.90 -5.13 -7.41
C SER A 118 -2.02 -6.64 -7.22
N ALA A 119 -3.18 -7.22 -7.53
CA ALA A 119 -3.38 -8.67 -7.47
C ALA A 119 -2.35 -9.44 -8.34
N LYS A 120 -2.06 -8.97 -9.55
CA LYS A 120 -1.04 -9.57 -10.44
C LYS A 120 0.38 -9.44 -9.88
N VAL A 121 0.72 -8.31 -9.27
CA VAL A 121 2.03 -8.11 -8.64
C VAL A 121 2.18 -9.06 -7.45
N ILE A 122 1.19 -9.11 -6.56
CA ILE A 122 1.19 -9.96 -5.37
C ILE A 122 1.23 -11.45 -5.75
N GLU A 123 0.55 -11.85 -6.83
CA GLU A 123 0.55 -13.23 -7.33
C GLU A 123 1.96 -13.77 -7.64
N LYS A 124 2.92 -12.90 -7.99
CA LYS A 124 4.32 -13.29 -8.21
C LYS A 124 5.00 -13.82 -6.93
N PHE A 125 4.57 -13.33 -5.78
CA PHE A 125 5.09 -13.67 -4.45
C PHE A 125 4.32 -14.81 -3.78
N ARG A 126 3.20 -15.24 -4.37
CA ARG A 126 2.40 -16.33 -3.82
C ARG A 126 3.12 -17.68 -4.01
N PRO A 127 2.91 -18.61 -3.07
CA PRO A 127 3.42 -19.96 -3.20
C PRO A 127 2.83 -20.61 -4.47
N LYS A 128 3.71 -21.01 -5.41
CA LYS A 128 3.31 -21.74 -6.61
C LYS A 128 3.14 -23.20 -6.24
N TYR A 129 1.90 -23.67 -6.26
CA TYR A 129 1.59 -25.06 -5.98
C TYR A 129 1.57 -25.84 -7.29
N SER A 130 2.42 -26.86 -7.40
CA SER A 130 2.32 -27.81 -8.50
C SER A 130 1.01 -28.60 -8.39
N ILE A 131 0.56 -29.19 -9.50
CA ILE A 131 -0.62 -30.08 -9.53
C ILE A 131 -0.47 -31.21 -8.50
N THR A 132 0.77 -31.65 -8.25
CA THR A 132 1.11 -32.63 -7.20
C THR A 132 0.93 -32.07 -5.78
N ASP A 133 1.26 -30.81 -5.52
CA ASP A 133 1.09 -30.16 -4.20
C ASP A 133 -0.39 -29.98 -3.83
N SER A 134 -1.25 -29.85 -4.84
CA SER A 134 -2.71 -29.77 -4.64
C SER A 134 -3.29 -31.08 -4.11
N LEU A 135 -2.72 -32.22 -4.52
CA LEU A 135 -3.04 -33.56 -4.00
C LEU A 135 -2.57 -33.75 -2.55
N TYR A 136 -1.35 -33.31 -2.22
CA TYR A 136 -0.84 -33.36 -0.83
C TYR A 136 -1.67 -32.51 0.14
N ARG A 137 -2.22 -31.39 -0.33
CA ARG A 137 -3.09 -30.51 0.47
C ARG A 137 -4.44 -31.16 0.82
N PHE A 138 -4.95 -32.04 -0.03
CA PHE A 138 -6.16 -32.83 0.22
C PHE A 138 -5.90 -33.95 1.25
N GLY A 139 -4.66 -34.46 1.30
CA GLY A 139 -4.22 -35.48 2.26
C GLY A 139 -3.75 -34.94 3.62
N GLY A 140 -3.88 -33.64 3.91
CA GLY A 140 -3.54 -33.04 5.20
C GLY A 140 -2.05 -32.68 5.41
N SER A 141 -1.19 -32.97 4.45
CA SER A 141 0.21 -32.54 4.45
C SER A 141 0.34 -31.15 3.83
N HIS A 142 0.74 -30.20 4.67
CA HIS A 142 0.96 -28.81 4.27
C HIS A 142 2.47 -28.53 4.29
N LYS A 143 3.01 -28.06 3.15
CA LYS A 143 4.36 -27.50 3.11
C LYS A 143 4.41 -26.27 4.02
N PRO A 144 5.41 -26.11 4.90
CA PRO A 144 5.58 -24.87 5.64
C PRO A 144 5.77 -23.71 4.65
N LEU A 145 5.01 -22.65 4.85
CA LEU A 145 5.11 -21.42 4.05
C LEU A 145 6.08 -20.47 4.75
N THR A 146 6.83 -19.73 3.96
CA THR A 146 7.64 -18.61 4.47
C THR A 146 6.75 -17.44 4.85
N ASP A 147 7.22 -16.56 5.74
CA ASP A 147 6.49 -15.35 6.15
C ASP A 147 6.06 -14.53 4.93
N SER A 148 6.97 -14.29 3.98
CA SER A 148 6.66 -13.56 2.75
C SER A 148 5.54 -14.20 1.92
N GLU A 149 5.47 -15.53 1.87
CA GLU A 149 4.40 -16.25 1.14
C GLU A 149 3.05 -16.14 1.87
N ILE A 150 3.05 -16.15 3.21
CA ILE A 150 1.84 -15.95 4.02
C ILE A 150 1.32 -14.52 3.81
N HIS A 151 2.21 -13.53 3.87
CA HIS A 151 1.88 -12.13 3.62
C HIS A 151 1.34 -11.93 2.18
N ALA A 152 1.93 -12.60 1.18
CA ALA A 152 1.42 -12.57 -0.19
C ALA A 152 0.02 -13.18 -0.32
N GLU A 153 -0.27 -14.30 0.35
CA GLU A 153 -1.62 -14.89 0.37
C GLU A 153 -2.66 -13.93 0.99
N LEU A 154 -2.29 -13.24 2.08
CA LEU A 154 -3.16 -12.26 2.74
C LEU A 154 -3.40 -11.03 1.88
N CYS A 155 -2.32 -10.42 1.35
CA CYS A 155 -2.40 -9.24 0.49
C CYS A 155 -3.22 -9.55 -0.78
N TYR A 156 -3.07 -10.75 -1.34
CA TYR A 156 -3.84 -11.16 -2.50
C TYR A 156 -5.32 -11.29 -2.18
N ALA A 157 -5.67 -11.89 -1.04
CA ALA A 157 -7.05 -11.96 -0.59
C ALA A 157 -7.68 -10.57 -0.42
N GLU A 158 -6.94 -9.62 0.16
CA GLU A 158 -7.40 -8.25 0.34
C GLU A 158 -7.61 -7.51 -1.00
N SER A 159 -6.68 -7.64 -1.95
CA SER A 159 -6.85 -7.07 -3.30
C SER A 159 -8.09 -7.62 -4.02
N LEU A 160 -8.41 -8.91 -3.82
CA LEU A 160 -9.63 -9.51 -4.34
C LEU A 160 -10.89 -8.95 -3.67
N MET A 161 -10.82 -8.62 -2.38
CA MET A 161 -11.92 -7.99 -1.63
C MET A 161 -12.23 -6.59 -2.18
N PHE A 162 -11.22 -5.73 -2.37
CA PHE A 162 -11.43 -4.41 -2.98
C PHE A 162 -12.10 -4.54 -4.34
N ARG A 163 -11.61 -5.45 -5.18
CA ARG A 163 -12.20 -5.71 -6.49
C ARG A 163 -13.62 -6.26 -6.41
N ALA A 164 -13.99 -6.98 -5.34
CA ALA A 164 -15.35 -7.47 -5.14
C ALA A 164 -16.30 -6.32 -4.83
N VAL A 165 -15.88 -5.45 -3.92
CA VAL A 165 -16.63 -4.26 -3.52
C VAL A 165 -16.78 -3.30 -4.69
N LEU A 166 -15.69 -2.96 -5.38
CA LEU A 166 -15.72 -2.07 -6.55
C LEU A 166 -16.61 -2.60 -7.66
N THR A 167 -16.58 -3.92 -7.96
CA THR A 167 -17.48 -4.52 -8.95
C THR A 167 -18.97 -4.32 -8.58
N PHE A 168 -19.30 -4.36 -7.29
CA PHE A 168 -20.68 -4.13 -6.82
C PHE A 168 -21.11 -2.67 -6.98
N PHE A 169 -20.24 -1.71 -6.67
CA PHE A 169 -20.55 -0.28 -6.78
C PHE A 169 -20.44 0.27 -8.22
N TYR A 170 -19.61 -0.37 -9.06
CA TYR A 170 -19.41 0.03 -10.45
C TYR A 170 -20.57 -0.44 -11.36
N ASP A 171 -21.06 -1.66 -11.18
CA ASP A 171 -22.20 -2.20 -11.93
C ASP A 171 -23.29 -2.70 -10.97
N GLU A 172 -24.46 -2.07 -10.96
CA GLU A 172 -25.64 -2.48 -10.18
C GLU A 172 -26.36 -3.69 -10.81
N THR A 173 -25.64 -4.76 -11.15
CA THR A 173 -26.23 -5.96 -11.75
C THR A 173 -26.19 -7.14 -10.77
N PHE A 174 -27.20 -8.01 -10.81
CA PHE A 174 -27.21 -9.23 -9.99
C PHE A 174 -25.96 -10.10 -10.22
N ALA A 175 -25.38 -10.06 -11.42
CA ALA A 175 -24.14 -10.74 -11.77
C ALA A 175 -22.90 -10.16 -11.05
N SER A 176 -22.85 -8.85 -10.80
CA SER A 176 -21.75 -8.21 -10.06
C SER A 176 -21.81 -8.59 -8.57
N LEU A 177 -23.02 -8.68 -8.00
CA LEU A 177 -23.26 -9.15 -6.63
C LEU A 177 -22.84 -10.61 -6.45
N VAL A 178 -23.20 -11.50 -7.39
CA VAL A 178 -22.78 -12.92 -7.34
C VAL A 178 -21.26 -13.04 -7.43
N LYS A 179 -20.60 -12.30 -8.32
CA LYS A 179 -19.13 -12.26 -8.41
C LYS A 179 -18.50 -11.71 -7.14
N GLY A 180 -19.10 -10.68 -6.53
CA GLY A 180 -18.67 -10.12 -5.25
C GLY A 180 -18.74 -11.16 -4.12
N ALA A 181 -19.87 -11.86 -4.00
CA ALA A 181 -20.07 -12.91 -3.01
C ALA A 181 -19.09 -14.09 -3.16
N LEU A 182 -18.79 -14.50 -4.40
CA LEU A 182 -17.78 -15.53 -4.67
C LEU A 182 -16.37 -15.09 -4.24
N LYS A 183 -16.00 -13.83 -4.47
CA LYS A 183 -14.71 -13.29 -4.01
C LYS A 183 -14.63 -13.21 -2.48
N ILE A 184 -15.71 -12.83 -1.79
CA ILE A 184 -15.77 -12.84 -0.31
C ILE A 184 -15.53 -14.25 0.24
N ARG A 185 -16.12 -15.28 -0.40
CA ARG A 185 -15.86 -16.69 -0.04
C ARG A 185 -14.38 -17.05 -0.22
N SER A 186 -13.75 -16.62 -1.31
CA SER A 186 -12.31 -16.82 -1.52
C SER A 186 -11.46 -16.12 -0.45
N CYS A 187 -11.81 -14.89 -0.06
CA CYS A 187 -11.13 -14.15 1.02
C CYS A 187 -11.21 -14.91 2.34
N TYR A 188 -12.40 -15.39 2.72
CA TYR A 188 -12.58 -16.19 3.93
C TYR A 188 -11.75 -17.47 3.92
N GLN A 189 -11.62 -18.12 2.76
CA GLN A 189 -10.83 -19.33 2.63
C GLN A 189 -9.33 -19.07 2.78
N SER A 190 -8.81 -17.99 2.20
CA SER A 190 -7.42 -17.55 2.41
C SER A 190 -7.16 -17.15 3.87
N PHE A 191 -8.09 -16.43 4.50
CA PHE A 191 -7.99 -16.04 5.91
C PHE A 191 -7.93 -17.26 6.83
N LYS A 192 -8.84 -18.23 6.64
CA LYS A 192 -8.83 -19.49 7.40
C LYS A 192 -7.54 -20.28 7.19
N TYR A 193 -6.97 -20.20 6.00
CA TYR A 193 -5.68 -20.83 5.71
C TYR A 193 -4.56 -20.16 6.51
N GLY A 194 -4.41 -18.83 6.44
CA GLY A 194 -3.41 -18.09 7.22
C GLY A 194 -3.55 -18.30 8.73
N GLN A 195 -4.79 -18.23 9.24
CA GLN A 195 -5.08 -18.48 10.65
C GLN A 195 -4.62 -19.87 11.11
N LYS A 196 -4.81 -20.90 10.28
CA LYS A 196 -4.39 -22.28 10.61
C LYS A 196 -2.86 -22.43 10.70
N TYR A 197 -2.08 -21.66 9.93
CA TYR A 197 -0.62 -21.67 10.04
C TYR A 197 -0.14 -20.89 11.25
N LEU A 198 -0.67 -19.70 11.50
CA LEU A 198 -0.28 -18.87 12.64
C LEU A 198 -0.52 -19.60 13.97
N PHE A 199 -1.67 -20.28 14.12
CA PHE A 199 -1.91 -21.08 15.33
C PHE A 199 -1.05 -22.35 15.42
N LYS A 200 -0.60 -22.91 14.29
CA LYS A 200 0.31 -24.06 14.29
C LYS A 200 1.73 -23.66 14.68
N GLU A 201 2.22 -22.53 14.13
CA GLU A 201 3.49 -21.90 14.48
C GLU A 201 3.54 -21.50 15.96
N GLN A 202 2.48 -20.84 16.46
CA GLN A 202 2.39 -20.41 17.86
C GLN A 202 2.36 -21.61 18.83
N LYS A 203 1.69 -22.71 18.46
CA LYS A 203 1.67 -23.93 19.25
C LYS A 203 3.05 -24.62 19.28
N ILE A 204 3.73 -24.73 18.14
CA ILE A 204 5.08 -25.31 18.06
C ILE A 204 6.09 -24.46 18.85
N ASN A 205 5.98 -23.12 18.80
CA ASN A 205 6.86 -22.21 19.52
C ASN A 205 6.64 -22.31 21.04
N CYS A 206 5.38 -22.35 21.50
CA CYS A 206 5.06 -22.65 22.91
C CYS A 206 5.60 -24.01 23.34
N ASP A 207 5.41 -25.05 22.53
CA ASP A 207 5.88 -26.41 22.86
C ASP A 207 7.42 -26.45 22.95
N MET A 208 8.14 -25.76 22.06
CA MET A 208 9.61 -25.63 22.10
C MET A 208 10.09 -24.85 23.32
N GLN A 209 9.44 -23.75 23.68
CA GLN A 209 9.80 -22.92 24.82
C GLN A 209 9.54 -23.64 26.15
N ILE A 210 8.49 -24.47 26.22
CA ILE A 210 8.25 -25.38 27.35
C ILE A 210 9.36 -26.43 27.45
N LEU A 211 9.82 -26.98 26.32
CA LEU A 211 10.90 -27.97 26.30
C LEU A 211 12.27 -27.37 26.65
N GLU A 212 12.59 -26.15 26.19
CA GLU A 212 13.81 -25.44 26.60
C GLU A 212 13.78 -25.11 28.09
N ASN A 213 12.68 -24.55 28.59
CA ASN A 213 12.52 -24.27 30.01
C ASN A 213 12.64 -25.57 30.82
N ALA A 214 12.02 -26.67 30.39
CA ALA A 214 12.14 -27.95 31.07
C ALA A 214 13.58 -28.49 31.08
N ARG A 215 14.38 -28.19 30.05
CA ARG A 215 15.79 -28.59 29.95
C ARG A 215 16.71 -27.83 30.91
N GLU A 216 16.32 -26.66 31.38
CA GLU A 216 17.06 -25.92 32.41
C GLU A 216 16.82 -26.47 33.83
N TYR A 217 15.79 -27.31 34.02
CA TYR A 217 15.46 -27.93 35.31
C TYR A 217 15.89 -29.41 35.44
N PHE A 218 16.58 -29.98 34.46
CA PHE A 218 17.14 -31.34 34.47
C PHE A 218 18.60 -31.33 34.01
#